data_AF-A0ABD7G0Z4-F1
#
_entry.id   AF-A0ABD7G0Z4-F1
#
_cell.length_a   1.000
_cell.length_b   1.000
_cell.length_c   1.000
_cell.angle_alpha   90.00
_cell.angle_beta   90.00
_cell.angle_gamma   90.00
#
_symmetry.space_group_name_H-M   'P 1'
#
loop_
_entity.id
_entity.type
_entity.pdbx_description
1 polymer ?
#
loop_
_entity_poly.entity_id
_entity_poly.type
_entity_poly.pdbx_seq_one_letter_code
_entity_poly.pdbx_strand_id
1 'polypeptide(L)'
;LIDGLTVRQAALRCGVGKNTAFLWRHRFLKAMASHQAVREEGIVEVDETFFLASFKGQRGLPRPARHRGGKGRTRGTGPDYIPVMVVQDRAGHLADFQLERLNARAVKAVLEPLIAPDAVLCSDGAGVYASFSERQGITHQVVRNRAGERVVGAYHIQHVNGYHRR
;
A
#
# COMPACT_ATOMS: atom_id res chain seq x y z
N LEU A 1 -9.86 -5.87 14.04
CA LEU A 1 -9.26 -5.46 12.76
C LEU A 1 -8.59 -4.11 12.96
N ILE A 2 -9.29 -3.14 13.54
CA ILE A 2 -8.73 -1.83 13.92
C ILE A 2 -7.68 -1.95 15.04
N ASP A 3 -7.99 -2.68 16.12
CA ASP A 3 -7.09 -2.78 17.29
C ASP A 3 -5.91 -3.77 17.15
N GLY A 4 -5.65 -4.31 15.95
CA GLY A 4 -4.55 -5.27 15.74
C GLY A 4 -4.64 -6.60 16.53
N LEU A 5 -5.78 -6.91 17.15
CA LEU A 5 -5.94 -8.09 18.00
C LEU A 5 -5.70 -9.42 17.27
N THR A 6 -5.10 -10.38 17.98
CA THR A 6 -4.99 -11.77 17.52
C THR A 6 -6.36 -12.40 17.31
N VAL A 7 -6.45 -13.47 16.52
CA VAL A 7 -7.71 -14.22 16.30
C VAL A 7 -8.33 -14.67 17.62
N ARG A 8 -7.51 -15.15 18.57
CA ARG A 8 -7.98 -15.62 19.88
C ARG A 8 -8.50 -14.49 20.75
N GLN A 9 -7.78 -13.36 20.82
CA GLN A 9 -8.24 -12.19 21.57
C GLN A 9 -9.55 -11.62 21.00
N ALA A 10 -9.67 -11.55 19.67
CA ALA A 10 -10.90 -11.12 19.02
C ALA A 10 -12.07 -12.08 19.32
N ALA A 11 -11.82 -13.39 19.30
CA ALA A 11 -12.81 -14.41 19.64
C ALA A 11 -13.34 -14.25 21.08
N LEU A 12 -12.42 -14.08 22.04
CA LEU A 12 -12.76 -13.83 23.45
C LEU A 12 -13.60 -12.54 23.60
N ARG A 13 -13.15 -11.43 22.99
CA ARG A 13 -13.85 -10.15 23.08
C ARG A 13 -15.24 -10.16 22.45
N CYS A 14 -15.45 -10.97 21.42
CA CYS A 14 -16.74 -11.10 20.74
C CYS A 14 -17.62 -12.22 21.30
N GLY A 15 -17.15 -13.00 22.29
CA GLY A 15 -17.90 -14.14 22.84
C GLY A 15 -18.14 -15.29 21.85
N VAL A 16 -17.24 -15.48 20.87
CA VAL A 16 -17.39 -16.51 19.82
C VAL A 16 -16.22 -17.49 19.81
N GLY A 17 -16.40 -18.63 19.13
CA GLY A 17 -15.33 -19.58 18.89
C GLY A 17 -14.20 -19.02 18.00
N LYS A 18 -12.97 -19.52 18.18
CA LYS A 18 -11.77 -19.12 17.40
C LYS A 18 -12.00 -19.23 15.88
N ASN A 19 -12.62 -20.31 15.42
CA ASN A 19 -12.86 -20.54 13.99
C ASN A 19 -13.89 -19.55 13.43
N THR A 20 -14.94 -19.24 14.18
CA THR A 20 -15.93 -18.22 13.83
C THR A 20 -15.26 -16.85 13.68
N ALA A 21 -14.46 -16.44 14.67
CA ALA A 21 -13.71 -15.17 14.58
C ALA A 21 -12.71 -15.14 13.42
N PHE A 22 -12.10 -16.28 13.07
CA PHE A 22 -11.21 -16.39 11.91
C PHE A 22 -11.96 -16.19 10.60
N LEU A 23 -13.08 -16.88 10.41
CA LEU A 23 -13.91 -16.80 9.21
C LEU A 23 -14.53 -15.41 9.05
N TRP A 24 -15.04 -14.83 10.13
CA TRP A 24 -15.56 -13.46 10.12
C TRP A 24 -14.49 -12.45 9.72
N ARG A 25 -13.27 -12.56 10.27
CA ARG A 25 -12.15 -11.71 9.87
C ARG A 25 -11.89 -11.79 8.36
N HIS A 26 -11.91 -12.98 7.76
CA HIS A 26 -11.73 -13.14 6.31
C HIS A 26 -12.87 -12.52 5.51
N ARG A 27 -14.12 -12.68 5.97
CA ARG A 27 -15.28 -12.04 5.33
C ARG A 27 -15.21 -10.51 5.37
N PHE A 28 -14.85 -9.94 6.52
CA PHE A 28 -14.70 -8.49 6.66
C PHE A 28 -13.54 -7.95 5.82
N LEU A 29 -12.39 -8.63 5.83
CA LEU A 29 -11.25 -8.24 4.97
C LEU A 29 -11.62 -8.30 3.49
N LYS A 30 -12.34 -9.34 3.06
CA LYS A 30 -12.80 -9.46 1.67
C LYS A 30 -13.78 -8.34 1.29
N ALA A 31 -14.69 -7.96 2.20
CA ALA A 31 -15.60 -6.84 1.98
C ALA A 31 -14.83 -5.51 1.90
N MET A 32 -13.90 -5.27 2.81
CA MET A 32 -13.05 -4.07 2.81
C MET A 32 -12.16 -3.96 1.56
N ALA A 33 -11.68 -5.07 1.02
CA ALA A 33 -10.84 -5.06 -0.19
C ALA A 33 -11.58 -4.49 -1.42
N SER A 34 -12.91 -4.41 -1.39
CA SER A 34 -13.70 -3.75 -2.45
C SER A 34 -13.92 -2.25 -2.22
N HIS A 35 -13.53 -1.73 -1.05
CA HIS A 35 -13.61 -0.31 -0.74
C HIS A 35 -12.35 0.40 -1.24
N GLN A 36 -12.36 0.72 -2.52
CA GLN A 36 -11.29 1.38 -3.24
C GLN A 36 -11.88 2.59 -3.95
N ALA A 37 -11.19 3.73 -3.91
CA ALA A 37 -11.53 4.83 -4.77
C ALA A 37 -11.42 4.42 -6.25
N VAL A 38 -12.36 4.90 -7.05
CA VAL A 38 -12.38 4.68 -8.51
C VAL A 38 -11.78 5.86 -9.27
N ARG A 39 -11.59 6.99 -8.59
CA ARG A 39 -11.00 8.21 -9.12
C ARG A 39 -10.36 9.01 -7.98
N GLU A 40 -9.19 9.59 -8.22
CA GLU A 40 -8.41 10.43 -7.30
C GLU A 40 -8.09 11.77 -7.98
N GLU A 41 -8.32 12.89 -7.28
CA GLU A 41 -8.34 14.23 -7.88
C GLU A 41 -7.61 15.28 -7.05
N GLY A 42 -7.33 16.46 -7.64
CA GLY A 42 -6.65 17.55 -6.94
C GLY A 42 -5.21 17.18 -6.59
N ILE A 43 -4.83 17.23 -5.31
CA ILE A 43 -3.50 16.78 -4.88
C ILE A 43 -3.59 15.32 -4.46
N VAL A 44 -2.90 14.45 -5.17
CA VAL A 44 -2.92 13.00 -4.98
C VAL A 44 -1.58 12.56 -4.44
N GLU A 45 -1.55 11.96 -3.25
CA GLU A 45 -0.37 11.32 -2.68
C GLU A 45 -0.24 9.89 -3.17
N VAL A 46 0.98 9.48 -3.53
CA VAL A 46 1.31 8.09 -3.83
C VAL A 46 2.62 7.69 -3.15
N ASP A 47 2.62 6.51 -2.53
CA ASP A 47 3.79 5.87 -1.96
C ASP A 47 3.58 4.35 -1.92
N GLU A 48 4.62 3.59 -1.59
CA GLU A 48 4.57 2.14 -1.55
C GLU A 48 5.18 1.61 -0.28
N THR A 49 4.62 0.51 0.18
CA THR A 49 5.16 -0.28 1.26
C THR A 49 5.43 -1.69 0.80
N PHE A 50 6.44 -2.31 1.40
CA PHE A 50 6.93 -3.63 1.00
C PHE A 50 6.72 -4.63 2.12
N PHE A 51 5.80 -5.57 1.91
CA PHE A 51 5.55 -6.65 2.86
C PHE A 51 6.36 -7.88 2.51
N LEU A 52 7.00 -8.50 3.50
CA LEU A 52 7.70 -9.76 3.28
C LEU A 52 6.70 -10.88 2.94
N ALA A 53 6.90 -11.54 1.79
CA ALA A 53 6.10 -12.68 1.39
C ALA A 53 6.20 -13.80 2.44
N SER A 54 5.06 -14.04 3.10
CA SER A 54 4.99 -14.92 4.26
C SER A 54 5.03 -16.40 3.88
N PHE A 55 4.30 -16.79 2.82
CA PHE A 55 4.06 -18.18 2.42
C PHE A 55 3.46 -19.06 3.54
N LYS A 56 2.77 -18.44 4.51
CA LYS A 56 2.22 -19.15 5.66
C LYS A 56 1.14 -20.14 5.21
N GLY A 57 1.31 -21.40 5.57
CA GLY A 57 0.38 -22.48 5.22
C GLY A 57 0.66 -23.16 3.87
N GLN A 58 1.61 -22.64 3.08
CA GLN A 58 2.02 -23.29 1.84
C GLN A 58 2.97 -24.47 2.12
N ARG A 59 2.79 -25.57 1.38
CA ARG A 59 3.71 -26.72 1.33
C ARG A 59 4.63 -26.57 0.11
N GLY A 60 5.84 -27.14 0.15
CA GLY A 60 6.80 -27.05 -0.95
C GLY A 60 7.28 -25.62 -1.20
N LEU A 61 7.88 -24.99 -0.19
CA LEU A 61 8.33 -23.60 -0.29
C LEU A 61 9.47 -23.46 -1.31
N PRO A 62 9.49 -22.38 -2.13
CA PRO A 62 10.59 -22.12 -3.07
C PRO A 62 11.88 -21.63 -2.37
N ARG A 63 11.88 -21.61 -1.04
CA ARG A 63 12.97 -21.15 -0.17
C ARG A 63 12.86 -21.84 1.20
N PRO A 64 13.92 -21.84 2.03
CA PRO A 64 13.83 -22.30 3.41
C PRO A 64 12.73 -21.57 4.21
N ALA A 65 12.15 -22.28 5.19
CA ALA A 65 11.16 -21.72 6.10
C ALA A 65 11.75 -20.54 6.90
N ARG A 66 10.93 -19.52 7.19
CA ARG A 66 11.32 -18.33 7.95
C ARG A 66 10.46 -18.23 9.21
N HIS A 67 11.07 -17.80 10.30
CA HIS A 67 10.34 -17.43 11.53
C HIS A 67 9.67 -16.05 11.39
N ARG A 68 8.69 -15.77 12.25
CA ARG A 68 8.00 -14.48 12.30
C ARG A 68 9.03 -13.36 12.57
N GLY A 69 8.91 -12.25 11.85
CA GLY A 69 9.84 -11.12 11.97
C GLY A 69 11.20 -11.33 11.28
N GLY A 70 11.36 -12.44 10.53
CA GLY A 70 12.54 -12.65 9.70
C GLY A 70 12.70 -11.56 8.62
N LYS A 71 13.92 -11.39 8.12
CA LYS A 71 14.26 -10.46 7.04
C LYS A 71 14.26 -11.19 5.68
N GLY A 72 13.98 -10.46 4.60
CA GLY A 72 14.18 -10.96 3.24
C GLY A 72 15.66 -11.20 2.95
N ARG A 73 15.97 -12.08 1.99
CA ARG A 73 17.35 -12.24 1.48
C ARG A 73 17.73 -11.04 0.61
N THR A 74 16.73 -10.50 -0.08
CA THR A 74 16.84 -9.27 -0.86
C THR A 74 16.44 -8.04 -0.04
N ARG A 75 16.75 -6.84 -0.55
CA ARG A 75 16.30 -5.56 0.02
C ARG A 75 15.35 -4.89 -0.98
N GLY A 76 14.41 -4.10 -0.47
CA GLY A 76 13.50 -3.28 -1.28
C GLY A 76 12.60 -4.12 -2.20
N THR A 77 12.63 -3.81 -3.51
CA THR A 77 11.77 -4.37 -4.57
C THR A 77 12.11 -5.81 -4.99
N GLY A 78 12.90 -6.53 -4.20
CA GLY A 78 13.29 -7.91 -4.49
C GLY A 78 12.13 -8.91 -4.41
N PRO A 79 12.32 -10.14 -4.93
CA PRO A 79 11.27 -11.17 -5.03
C PRO A 79 10.78 -11.69 -3.67
N ASP A 80 11.45 -11.31 -2.57
CA ASP A 80 10.99 -11.62 -1.22
C ASP A 80 9.82 -10.75 -0.75
N TYR A 81 9.56 -9.63 -1.44
CA TYR A 81 8.61 -8.62 -1.01
C TYR A 81 7.43 -8.52 -1.97
N ILE A 82 6.28 -8.22 -1.38
CA ILE A 82 5.04 -7.89 -2.05
C ILE A 82 4.92 -6.36 -1.96
N PRO A 83 5.10 -5.64 -3.08
CA PRO A 83 4.84 -4.21 -3.12
C PRO A 83 3.34 -3.95 -3.03
N VAL A 84 2.97 -3.03 -2.14
CA VAL A 84 1.61 -2.48 -2.03
C VAL A 84 1.72 -0.98 -2.24
N MET A 85 1.10 -0.50 -3.31
CA MET A 85 1.02 0.92 -3.63
C MET A 85 -0.23 1.51 -2.99
N VAL A 86 -0.11 2.68 -2.39
CA VAL A 86 -1.22 3.39 -1.73
C VAL A 86 -1.36 4.74 -2.40
N VAL A 87 -2.59 5.07 -2.78
CA VAL A 87 -2.95 6.32 -3.44
C VAL A 87 -4.04 6.99 -2.61
N GLN A 88 -3.87 8.28 -2.32
CA GLN A 88 -4.85 9.02 -1.53
C GLN A 88 -4.86 10.50 -1.90
N ASP A 89 -6.04 11.03 -2.25
CA ASP A 89 -6.25 12.46 -2.42
C ASP A 89 -6.44 13.22 -1.09
N ARG A 90 -6.56 14.55 -1.21
CA ARG A 90 -6.82 15.46 -0.08
C ARG A 90 -8.23 15.35 0.49
N ALA A 91 -9.19 14.86 -0.28
CA ALA A 91 -10.56 14.64 0.19
C ALA A 91 -10.65 13.37 1.05
N GLY A 92 -9.60 12.54 1.05
CA GLY A 92 -9.50 11.32 1.84
C GLY A 92 -9.97 10.08 1.09
N HIS A 93 -10.22 10.19 -0.22
CA HIS A 93 -10.38 9.01 -1.06
C HIS A 93 -9.07 8.21 -1.03
N LEU A 94 -9.19 6.89 -1.02
CA LEU A 94 -8.09 5.98 -0.79
C LEU A 94 -8.25 4.75 -1.66
N ALA A 95 -7.16 4.37 -2.31
CA ALA A 95 -7.03 3.09 -2.99
C ALA A 95 -5.67 2.46 -2.70
N ASP A 96 -5.64 1.15 -2.52
CA ASP A 96 -4.42 0.39 -2.28
C ASP A 96 -4.33 -0.86 -3.16
N PHE A 97 -3.18 -1.05 -3.80
CA PHE A 97 -3.01 -2.06 -4.84
C PHE A 97 -1.81 -2.93 -4.53
N GLN A 98 -2.06 -4.24 -4.41
CA GLN A 98 -0.99 -5.22 -4.47
C GLN A 98 -0.42 -5.25 -5.88
N LEU A 99 0.85 -4.88 -6.03
CA LEU A 99 1.56 -4.97 -7.30
C LEU A 99 2.34 -6.29 -7.36
N GLU A 100 2.45 -6.87 -8.56
CA GLU A 100 3.36 -8.00 -8.77
C GLU A 100 4.83 -7.57 -8.61
N ARG A 101 5.15 -6.37 -9.13
CA ARG A 101 6.46 -5.71 -9.06
C ARG A 101 6.27 -4.20 -9.14
N LEU A 102 7.13 -3.44 -8.47
CA LEU A 102 7.18 -1.99 -8.64
C LEU A 102 7.96 -1.66 -9.92
N ASN A 103 7.24 -1.44 -11.03
CA ASN A 103 7.81 -1.01 -12.31
C ASN A 103 6.83 -0.09 -13.04
N ALA A 104 7.32 0.60 -14.07
CA ALA A 104 6.53 1.57 -14.83
C ALA A 104 5.24 0.98 -15.44
N ARG A 105 5.25 -0.28 -15.88
CA ARG A 105 4.07 -0.94 -16.45
C ARG A 105 2.99 -1.18 -15.40
N ALA A 106 3.37 -1.74 -14.25
CA ALA A 106 2.44 -2.03 -13.16
C ALA A 106 1.87 -0.72 -12.56
N VAL A 107 2.73 0.28 -12.34
CA VAL A 107 2.31 1.61 -11.87
C VAL A 107 1.35 2.26 -12.88
N LYS A 108 1.67 2.26 -14.18
CA LYS A 108 0.79 2.83 -15.21
C LYS A 108 -0.58 2.14 -15.23
N ALA A 109 -0.61 0.81 -15.20
CA ALA A 109 -1.85 0.05 -15.26
C ALA A 109 -2.83 0.38 -14.12
N VAL A 110 -2.31 0.82 -12.96
CA VAL A 110 -3.10 1.22 -11.80
C VAL A 110 -3.41 2.70 -11.80
N LEU A 111 -2.41 3.56 -12.00
CA LEU A 111 -2.56 5.00 -11.84
C LEU A 111 -3.28 5.67 -13.02
N GLU A 112 -3.11 5.18 -14.24
CA GLU A 112 -3.72 5.76 -15.44
C GLU A 112 -5.25 5.80 -15.39
N PRO A 113 -5.97 4.72 -15.02
CA PRO A 113 -7.43 4.79 -14.87
C PRO A 113 -7.90 5.51 -13.59
N LEU A 114 -7.03 5.68 -12.60
CA LEU A 114 -7.39 6.18 -11.26
C LEU A 114 -7.22 7.70 -11.14
N ILE A 115 -6.12 8.25 -11.65
CA ILE A 115 -5.75 9.65 -11.43
C ILE A 115 -6.41 10.55 -12.47
N ALA A 116 -7.06 11.62 -12.02
CA ALA A 116 -7.59 12.62 -12.93
C ALA A 116 -6.48 13.36 -13.70
N PRO A 117 -6.69 13.69 -14.99
CA PRO A 117 -5.64 14.30 -15.83
C PRO A 117 -5.09 15.64 -15.32
N ASP A 118 -5.90 16.40 -14.59
CA ASP A 118 -5.57 17.70 -14.01
C ASP A 118 -5.05 17.62 -12.56
N ALA A 119 -4.87 16.41 -12.03
CA ALA A 119 -4.33 16.21 -10.69
C ALA A 119 -2.83 16.58 -10.61
N VAL A 120 -2.38 16.83 -9.38
CA VAL A 120 -0.97 16.96 -9.01
C VAL A 120 -0.57 15.74 -8.21
N LEU A 121 0.31 14.92 -8.77
CA LEU A 121 0.83 13.72 -8.12
C LEU A 121 1.98 14.08 -7.17
N CYS A 122 1.91 13.64 -5.92
CA CYS A 122 2.94 13.80 -4.90
C CYS A 122 3.55 12.44 -4.54
N SER A 123 4.87 12.29 -4.64
CA SER A 123 5.55 11.03 -4.28
C SER A 123 6.90 11.27 -3.59
N ASP A 124 7.52 10.20 -3.08
CA ASP A 124 8.83 10.22 -2.41
C ASP A 124 10.02 10.51 -3.36
N GLY A 125 9.80 10.31 -4.66
CA GLY A 125 10.77 10.56 -5.74
C GLY A 125 11.27 9.30 -6.45
N ALA A 126 10.65 8.14 -6.22
CA ALA A 126 10.91 6.95 -7.02
C ALA A 126 10.71 7.23 -8.51
N GLY A 127 11.69 6.84 -9.35
CA GLY A 127 11.70 7.17 -10.78
C GLY A 127 10.53 6.62 -11.58
N VAL A 128 9.81 5.62 -11.05
CA VAL A 128 8.57 5.11 -11.66
C VAL A 128 7.46 6.17 -11.73
N TYR A 129 7.38 7.08 -10.75
CA TYR A 129 6.36 8.14 -10.73
C TYR A 129 6.71 9.31 -11.62
N ALA A 130 7.99 9.68 -11.68
CA ALA A 130 8.45 10.67 -12.66
C ALA A 130 8.14 10.18 -14.07
N SER A 131 8.50 8.93 -14.38
CA SER A 131 8.24 8.32 -15.69
C SER A 131 6.75 8.16 -16.01
N PHE A 132 5.90 7.92 -15.01
CA PHE A 132 4.44 7.88 -15.20
C PHE A 132 3.91 9.28 -15.52
N SER A 133 4.26 10.27 -14.70
CA SER A 133 3.73 11.63 -14.79
C SER A 133 4.14 12.31 -16.09
N GLU A 134 5.41 12.18 -16.50
CA GLU A 134 5.92 12.69 -17.78
C GLU A 134 5.15 12.11 -18.97
N ARG A 135 4.86 10.80 -18.96
CA ARG A 135 4.12 10.17 -20.07
C ARG A 135 2.64 10.58 -20.13
N GLN A 136 2.04 10.89 -18.98
CA GLN A 136 0.62 11.26 -18.90
C GLN A 136 0.39 12.77 -18.91
N GLY A 137 1.45 13.58 -18.89
CA GLY A 137 1.34 15.04 -18.80
C GLY A 137 0.80 15.51 -17.44
N ILE A 138 0.92 14.70 -16.40
CA ILE A 138 0.46 15.00 -15.04
C ILE A 138 1.54 15.79 -14.31
N THR A 139 1.15 16.81 -13.56
CA THR A 139 2.10 17.57 -12.73
C THR A 139 2.63 16.67 -11.61
N HIS A 140 3.94 16.53 -11.52
CA HIS A 140 4.59 15.71 -10.49
C HIS A 140 5.35 16.58 -9.51
N GLN A 141 5.04 16.42 -8.22
CA GLN A 141 5.78 17.05 -7.15
C GLN A 141 6.47 16.02 -6.24
N VAL A 142 7.80 16.10 -6.20
CA VAL A 142 8.61 15.19 -5.39
C VAL A 142 8.77 15.76 -3.99
N VAL A 143 8.34 15.00 -2.98
CA VAL A 143 8.50 15.37 -1.56
C VAL A 143 9.49 14.40 -0.93
N ARG A 144 10.74 14.83 -0.82
CA ARG A 144 11.80 14.01 -0.22
C ARG A 144 11.68 14.08 1.30
N ASN A 145 11.41 12.95 1.95
CA ASN A 145 11.39 12.86 3.41
C ASN A 145 12.82 12.82 4.01
N ARG A 146 13.67 13.79 3.67
CA ARG A 146 14.97 14.02 4.33
C ARG A 146 14.79 15.09 5.41
N ALA A 147 15.57 14.96 6.50
CA ALA A 147 15.48 15.78 7.69
C ALA A 147 15.47 17.29 7.37
N GLY A 148 14.28 17.91 7.37
CA GLY A 148 14.09 19.35 7.20
C GLY A 148 12.91 19.73 6.29
N GLU A 149 12.66 18.99 5.20
CA GLU A 149 11.68 19.38 4.16
C GLU A 149 10.55 18.35 4.07
N ARG A 150 9.67 18.31 5.08
CA ARG A 150 8.52 17.39 5.11
C ARG A 150 7.29 17.89 4.37
N VAL A 151 7.32 19.15 3.94
CA VAL A 151 6.23 19.88 3.32
C VAL A 151 6.83 20.91 2.37
N VAL A 152 6.39 20.92 1.11
CA VAL A 152 6.68 21.99 0.15
C VAL A 152 5.36 22.71 -0.14
N GLY A 153 5.06 23.78 0.61
CA GLY A 153 3.77 24.45 0.53
C GLY A 153 2.59 23.51 0.85
N ALA A 154 1.71 23.24 -0.12
CA ALA A 154 0.59 22.31 0.04
C ALA A 154 0.95 20.84 -0.26
N TYR A 155 2.19 20.55 -0.68
CA TYR A 155 2.61 19.23 -1.15
C TYR A 155 3.32 18.44 -0.05
N HIS A 156 2.78 17.27 0.25
CA HIS A 156 3.34 16.30 1.19
C HIS A 156 2.77 14.91 0.92
N ILE A 157 3.40 13.86 1.47
CA ILE A 157 2.97 12.46 1.38
C ILE A 157 2.61 11.85 2.75
N GLN A 158 2.11 12.68 3.68
CA GLN A 158 1.91 12.29 5.08
C GLN A 158 0.73 11.34 5.30
N HIS A 159 -0.30 11.37 4.45
CA HIS A 159 -1.46 10.50 4.58
C HIS A 159 -1.10 9.07 4.19
N VAL A 160 -0.42 8.88 3.06
CA VAL A 160 0.08 7.56 2.64
C VAL A 160 1.13 7.01 3.62
N ASN A 161 2.01 7.87 4.15
CA ASN A 161 2.93 7.49 5.24
C ASN A 161 2.21 7.16 6.56
N GLY A 162 1.05 7.76 6.82
CA GLY A 162 0.17 7.43 7.93
C GLY A 162 -0.46 6.05 7.76
N TYR A 163 -0.88 5.73 6.53
CA TYR A 163 -1.44 4.43 6.18
C TYR A 163 -0.43 3.29 6.42
N HIS A 164 0.85 3.49 6.04
CA HIS A 164 1.92 2.50 6.22
C HIS A 164 2.21 2.13 7.68
N ARG A 165 1.86 2.99 8.65
CA ARG A 165 2.15 2.80 10.08
C ARG A 165 1.07 2.01 10.84
N ARG A 166 -0.02 1.61 10.17
CA ARG A 166 -1.14 0.89 10.79
C ARG A 166 -0.96 -0.63 10.79
#